data_AF-A0A164JKQ9-F1
#
_entry.id   AF-A0A164JKQ9-F1
#
_cell.length_a   1.000
_cell.length_b   1.000
_cell.length_c   1.000
_cell.angle_alpha   90.00
_cell.angle_beta   90.00
_cell.angle_gamma   90.00
#
_symmetry.space_group_name_H-M   'P 1'
#
loop_
_entity.id
_entity.type
_entity.pdbx_description
1 polymer ?
#
loop_
_entity_poly.entity_id
_entity_poly.type
_entity_poly.pdbx_seq_one_letter_code
_entity_poly.pdbx_strand_id
1 'polypeptide(L)'
;MEAKTRALVGLKGYTTNLTSPNAEFVIGAYHHLWRIEKAFHMSKNDLQARPIYHYKRESIDAHLTIVFAALAVSHRIETRTG
;
A
#
# COMPACT_ATOMS: atom_id res chain seq x y z
N MET A 1 11.30 20.21 24.43
CA MET A 1 10.81 19.54 23.19
C MET A 1 9.51 20.14 22.66
N GLU A 2 8.61 20.66 23.50
CA GLU A 2 7.30 21.21 23.08
C GLU A 2 7.37 22.36 22.06
N ALA A 3 8.34 23.27 22.16
CA ALA A 3 8.47 24.39 21.23
C ALA A 3 8.78 23.96 19.79
N LYS A 4 9.65 22.95 19.61
CA LYS A 4 9.98 22.38 18.30
C LYS A 4 8.79 21.63 17.72
N THR A 5 8.08 20.86 18.54
CA THR A 5 6.87 20.15 18.12
C THR A 5 5.78 21.12 17.68
N ARG A 6 5.52 22.20 18.44
CA ARG A 6 4.57 23.27 18.06
C ARG A 6 4.95 23.97 16.76
N ALA A 7 6.23 24.28 16.56
CA ALA A 7 6.71 24.95 15.34
C ALA A 7 6.59 24.08 14.07
N LEU A 8 6.57 22.75 14.22
CA LEU A 8 6.48 21.79 13.11
C LEU A 8 5.06 21.25 12.89
N VAL A 9 4.06 21.71 13.66
CA VAL A 9 2.66 21.31 13.46
C VAL A 9 2.22 21.72 12.05
N GLY A 10 1.65 20.77 11.32
CA GLY A 10 1.14 20.98 9.96
C GLY A 10 2.18 20.84 8.85
N LEU A 11 3.47 20.68 9.17
CA LEU A 11 4.50 20.39 8.18
C LEU A 11 4.58 18.88 7.90
N LYS A 12 4.38 18.49 6.63
CA LYS A 12 4.63 17.13 6.15
C LYS A 12 5.99 17.06 5.45
N GLY A 13 6.98 16.52 6.14
CA GLY A 13 8.30 16.28 5.56
C GLY A 13 8.31 15.02 4.69
N TYR A 14 9.00 15.09 3.55
CA TYR A 14 9.29 13.93 2.70
C TYR A 14 10.80 13.68 2.72
N THR A 15 11.19 12.41 2.83
CA THR A 15 12.60 11.99 2.80
C THR A 15 12.83 11.05 1.63
N THR A 16 14.00 11.14 1.01
CA THR A 16 14.38 10.29 -0.11
C THR A 16 15.88 10.11 -0.14
N ASN A 17 16.33 8.95 -0.62
CA ASN A 17 17.75 8.62 -0.83
C ASN A 17 18.26 9.10 -2.20
N LEU A 18 17.43 9.73 -3.02
CA LEU A 18 17.83 10.33 -4.28
C LEU A 18 18.72 11.56 -4.01
N THR A 19 19.80 11.70 -4.78
CA THR A 19 20.85 12.72 -4.54
C THR A 19 20.47 14.11 -5.05
N SER A 20 19.65 14.22 -6.10
CA SER A 20 19.17 15.50 -6.63
C SER A 20 17.76 15.37 -7.22
N PRO A 21 16.76 14.98 -6.43
CA PRO A 21 15.41 14.79 -6.91
C PRO A 21 14.68 16.13 -7.04
N ASN A 22 13.78 16.23 -8.01
CA ASN A 22 12.82 17.31 -8.04
C ASN A 22 11.81 17.16 -6.87
N ALA A 23 11.46 18.24 -6.18
CA ALA A 23 10.56 18.20 -5.03
C ALA A 23 9.16 17.71 -5.39
N GLU A 24 8.59 18.20 -6.50
CA GLU A 24 7.27 17.77 -6.98
C GLU A 24 7.26 16.30 -7.37
N PHE A 25 8.38 15.78 -7.88
CA PHE A 25 8.52 14.36 -8.19
C PHE A 25 8.43 13.50 -6.92
N VAL A 26 9.15 13.87 -5.86
CA VAL A 26 9.12 13.14 -4.58
C VAL A 26 7.71 13.14 -3.98
N ILE A 27 7.05 14.29 -3.99
CA ILE A 27 5.68 14.43 -3.49
C ILE A 27 4.72 13.57 -4.32
N GLY A 28 4.81 13.64 -5.66
CA GLY A 28 3.98 12.83 -6.56
C GLY A 28 4.20 11.32 -6.38
N ALA A 29 5.45 10.88 -6.25
CA ALA A 29 5.79 9.48 -5.98
C ALA A 29 5.17 9.00 -4.65
N TYR A 30 5.25 9.81 -3.60
CA TYR A 30 4.60 9.51 -2.31
C TYR A 30 3.08 9.52 -2.41
N HIS A 31 2.48 10.36 -3.26
CA HIS A 31 1.04 10.31 -3.48
C HIS A 31 0.64 8.97 -4.07
N HIS A 32 1.39 8.37 -4.99
CA HIS A 32 1.08 7.05 -5.54
C HIS A 32 1.05 5.91 -4.52
N LEU A 33 1.52 6.12 -3.28
CA LEU A 33 1.44 5.13 -2.20
C LEU A 33 -0.02 4.74 -1.87
N TRP A 34 -1.00 5.62 -2.15
CA TRP A 34 -2.43 5.29 -1.99
C TRP A 34 -2.83 4.03 -2.79
N ARG A 35 -2.14 3.73 -3.90
CA ARG A 35 -2.40 2.53 -4.71
C ARG A 35 -2.15 1.25 -3.91
N ILE A 36 -1.13 1.26 -3.05
CA ILE A 36 -0.83 0.14 -2.15
C ILE A 36 -1.92 0.02 -1.09
N GLU A 37 -2.35 1.13 -0.50
CA GLU A 37 -3.45 1.14 0.48
C GLU A 37 -4.74 0.59 -0.12
N LYS A 38 -5.09 0.99 -1.35
CA LYS A 38 -6.23 0.45 -2.08
C LYS A 38 -6.10 -1.06 -2.29
N ALA A 39 -4.94 -1.55 -2.73
CA ALA A 39 -4.71 -2.98 -2.92
C ALA A 39 -4.87 -3.76 -1.60
N PHE A 40 -4.39 -3.22 -0.48
CA PHE A 40 -4.60 -3.82 0.84
C PHE A 40 -6.07 -3.78 1.27
N HIS A 41 -6.79 -2.70 0.98
CA HIS A 41 -8.22 -2.60 1.27
C HIS A 41 -8.99 -3.68 0.50
N MET A 42 -8.74 -3.82 -0.80
CA MET A 42 -9.39 -4.83 -1.63
C MET A 42 -9.05 -6.26 -1.18
N SER A 43 -7.77 -6.51 -0.91
CA SER A 43 -7.31 -7.80 -0.40
C SER A 43 -8.02 -8.20 0.90
N LYS A 44 -8.26 -7.23 1.80
CA LYS A 44 -8.89 -7.50 3.09
C LYS A 44 -10.42 -7.60 3.01
N ASN A 45 -11.08 -6.71 2.27
CA ASN A 45 -12.54 -6.58 2.30
C ASN A 45 -13.22 -7.35 1.16
N ASP A 46 -12.68 -7.30 -0.05
CA ASP A 46 -13.27 -7.99 -1.20
C ASP A 46 -12.80 -9.45 -1.26
N LEU A 47 -11.48 -9.67 -1.15
CA LEU A 47 -10.87 -11.00 -1.30
C LEU A 47 -10.69 -11.75 0.02
N GLN A 48 -11.00 -11.11 1.16
CA GLN A 48 -10.98 -11.74 2.49
C GLN A 48 -9.64 -12.46 2.79
N ALA A 49 -8.50 -11.77 2.60
CA ALA A 49 -7.21 -12.22 3.10
C ALA A 49 -7.21 -12.34 4.64
N ARG A 50 -7.57 -13.52 5.15
CA ARG A 50 -7.73 -13.84 6.56
C ARG A 50 -6.94 -15.11 6.93
N PRO A 51 -5.59 -15.08 6.84
CA PRO A 51 -4.76 -16.24 7.18
C PRO A 51 -4.94 -16.72 8.63
N ILE A 52 -5.46 -15.86 9.51
CA ILE A 52 -5.75 -16.18 10.92
C ILE A 52 -6.77 -17.31 11.12
N TYR A 53 -7.60 -17.62 10.11
CA TYR A 53 -8.58 -18.71 10.19
C TYR A 53 -8.02 -20.06 9.72
N HIS A 54 -6.73 -20.12 9.35
CA HIS A 54 -6.06 -21.35 8.92
C HIS A 54 -4.97 -21.75 9.90
N TYR A 55 -4.94 -23.03 10.27
CA TYR A 55 -3.96 -23.57 11.22
C TYR A 55 -2.80 -24.31 10.56
N LYS A 56 -3.03 -24.91 9.38
CA LYS A 56 -1.99 -25.61 8.62
C LYS A 56 -1.25 -24.62 7.74
N ARG A 57 0.08 -24.73 7.73
CA ARG A 57 0.95 -23.89 6.91
C ARG A 57 0.55 -23.91 5.43
N GLU A 58 0.32 -25.10 4.90
CA GLU A 58 -0.12 -25.32 3.51
C GLU A 58 -1.42 -24.58 3.19
N SER A 59 -2.37 -24.54 4.12
CA SER A 59 -3.64 -23.83 3.92
C SER A 59 -3.45 -22.31 3.96
N ILE A 60 -2.57 -21.80 4.81
CA ILE A 60 -2.22 -20.38 4.85
C ILE A 60 -1.58 -19.96 3.52
N ASP A 61 -0.58 -20.72 3.07
CA ASP A 61 0.15 -20.42 1.84
C ASP A 61 -0.78 -20.52 0.61
N ALA A 62 -1.65 -21.54 0.56
CA ALA A 62 -2.65 -21.66 -0.50
C ALA A 62 -3.64 -20.49 -0.51
N HIS A 63 -4.20 -20.09 0.64
CA HIS A 63 -5.15 -18.97 0.74
C HIS A 63 -4.51 -17.66 0.26
N LEU A 64 -3.31 -17.35 0.76
CA LEU A 64 -2.59 -16.14 0.37
C LEU A 64 -2.23 -16.15 -1.12
N THR A 65 -1.87 -17.30 -1.69
CA THR A 65 -1.58 -17.43 -3.12
C THR A 65 -2.82 -17.14 -3.96
N ILE A 66 -3.97 -17.71 -3.60
CA ILE A 66 -5.24 -17.49 -4.32
C ILE A 66 -5.65 -16.01 -4.24
N VAL A 67 -5.60 -15.42 -3.04
CA VAL A 67 -5.95 -14.00 -2.87
C VAL A 67 -5.02 -13.09 -3.67
N PHE A 68 -3.71 -13.37 -3.67
CA PHE A 68 -2.75 -12.56 -4.43
C PHE A 68 -2.97 -12.68 -5.95
N ALA A 69 -3.25 -13.89 -6.44
CA ALA A 69 -3.58 -14.11 -7.85
C ALA A 69 -4.86 -13.37 -8.25
N ALA A 70 -5.92 -13.45 -7.44
CA ALA A 70 -7.17 -12.73 -7.66
C ALA A 70 -6.95 -11.20 -7.68
N LEU A 71 -6.16 -10.67 -6.75
CA LEU A 71 -5.80 -9.25 -6.70
C LEU A 71 -5.08 -8.80 -7.98
N ALA A 72 -4.11 -9.59 -8.46
CA ALA A 72 -3.37 -9.29 -9.68
C ALA A 72 -4.30 -9.27 -10.91
N VAL A 73 -5.21 -10.24 -11.03
CA VAL A 73 -6.21 -10.29 -12.11
C VAL A 73 -7.15 -9.08 -12.04
N SER A 74 -7.71 -8.78 -10.87
CA SER A 74 -8.59 -7.61 -10.68
C SER A 74 -7.89 -6.30 -11.04
N HIS A 75 -6.63 -6.14 -10.61
CA HIS A 75 -5.84 -4.96 -10.96
C HIS A 75 -5.58 -4.88 -12.48
N ARG A 76 -5.33 -6.03 -13.14
CA ARG A 76 -5.14 -6.08 -14.59
C ARG A 76 -6.41 -5.74 -15.37
N ILE A 77 -7.58 -6.14 -14.87
CA ILE A 77 -8.86 -5.78 -15.46
C ILE A 77 -9.08 -4.28 -15.31
N GLU A 78 -8.97 -3.76 -14.08
CA GLU A 78 -9.14 -2.33 -13.78
C GLU A 78 -8.23 -1.45 -14.65
N THR A 79 -6.95 -1.79 -14.79
CA THR A 79 -5.99 -1.03 -15.61
C THR A 79 -6.24 -1.09 -17.11
N ARG A 80 -7.04 -2.04 -17.60
CA ARG A 80 -7.40 -2.14 -19.02
C ARG A 80 -8.76 -1.51 -19.34
N THR A 81 -9.65 -1.43 -18.36
CA THR A 81 -11.04 -0.99 -18.57
C THR A 81 -11.35 0.38 -17.98
N GLY A 82 -10.52 0.86 -17.05
CA GLY A 82 -10.55 2.25 -16.55
C GLY A 82 -9.59 3.13 -17.33
#